data_AF-A0A3R8JV35-F1
#
_entry.id   AF-A0A3R8JV35-F1
#
_cell.length_a   1.000
_cell.length_b   1.000
_cell.length_c   1.000
_cell.angle_alpha   90.00
_cell.angle_beta   90.00
_cell.angle_gamma   90.00
#
_symmetry.space_group_name_H-M   'P 1'
#
loop_
_entity.id
_entity.type
_entity.pdbx_description
1 polymer ?
#
loop_
_entity_poly.entity_id
_entity_poly.type
_entity_poly.pdbx_seq_one_letter_code
_entity_poly.pdbx_strand_id
1 'polypeptide(L)'
;MVEELLSEKDAVEKKCILADEYGMIMTAELEGRIQIMCNLSENIIERERMDAIKRMIRANITREQILSIGYTEAEYKEAESALYANA
;
A
#
# COMPACT_ATOMS: atom_id res chain seq x y z
N MET A 1 -20.86 -7.78 15.02
CA MET A 1 -20.09 -7.50 13.78
C MET A 1 -18.70 -8.15 13.81
N VAL A 2 -17.77 -7.70 14.65
CA VAL A 2 -16.41 -8.32 14.75
C VAL A 2 -16.47 -9.75 15.29
N GLU A 3 -17.33 -9.99 16.27
CA GLU A 3 -17.58 -11.33 16.82
C GLU A 3 -18.10 -12.31 15.74
N GLU A 4 -18.88 -11.81 14.77
CA GLU A 4 -19.38 -12.65 13.67
C GLU A 4 -18.34 -12.90 12.58
N LEU A 5 -17.41 -11.97 12.36
CA LEU A 5 -16.27 -12.19 11.47
C LEU A 5 -15.34 -13.28 12.03
N LEU A 6 -15.17 -13.34 13.36
CA LEU A 6 -14.26 -14.24 14.06
C LEU A 6 -14.91 -15.56 14.52
N SER A 7 -16.22 -15.75 14.33
CA SER A 7 -16.91 -16.99 14.71
C SER A 7 -16.47 -18.17 13.83
N GLU A 8 -16.72 -19.41 14.25
CA GLU A 8 -16.41 -20.60 13.44
C GLU A 8 -17.44 -20.89 12.33
N LYS A 9 -18.38 -19.97 12.08
CA LYS A 9 -19.41 -20.11 11.02
C LYS A 9 -18.79 -20.15 9.62
N ASP A 10 -19.52 -20.77 8.69
CA ASP A 10 -19.11 -20.82 7.29
C ASP A 10 -19.04 -19.42 6.65
N ALA A 11 -18.15 -19.25 5.68
CA ALA A 11 -17.92 -17.96 5.01
C ALA A 11 -19.17 -17.43 4.28
N VAL A 12 -20.04 -18.32 3.78
CA VAL A 12 -21.31 -17.92 3.14
C VAL A 12 -22.28 -17.39 4.19
N GLU A 13 -22.38 -18.06 5.32
CA GLU A 13 -23.28 -17.69 6.42
C GLU A 13 -22.88 -16.34 7.04
N LYS A 14 -21.58 -16.11 7.23
CA LYS A 14 -21.03 -14.81 7.64
C LYS A 14 -21.36 -13.70 6.64
N LYS A 15 -21.23 -13.96 5.34
CA LYS A 15 -21.57 -12.98 4.31
C LYS A 15 -23.05 -12.60 4.34
N CYS A 16 -23.96 -13.57 4.49
CA CYS A 16 -25.38 -13.31 4.64
C CYS A 16 -25.68 -12.48 5.90
N ILE A 17 -25.15 -12.88 7.06
CA ILE A 17 -25.34 -12.15 8.32
C ILE A 17 -24.80 -10.72 8.23
N LEU A 18 -23.60 -10.54 7.69
CA LEU A 18 -23.00 -9.21 7.54
C LEU A 18 -23.79 -8.31 6.59
N ALA A 19 -24.36 -8.87 5.51
CA ALA A 19 -25.22 -8.13 4.59
C ALA A 19 -26.59 -7.82 5.20
N ASP A 20 -27.25 -8.80 5.82
CA ASP A 20 -28.66 -8.72 6.22
C ASP A 20 -28.85 -8.04 7.60
N GLU A 21 -28.03 -8.40 8.60
CA GLU A 21 -28.14 -7.84 9.96
C GLU A 21 -27.33 -6.56 10.13
N TYR A 22 -26.16 -6.48 9.49
CA TYR A 22 -25.23 -5.35 9.66
C TYR A 22 -25.22 -4.40 8.47
N GLY A 23 -25.99 -4.66 7.41
CA GLY A 23 -26.08 -3.80 6.24
C GLY A 23 -24.77 -3.66 5.45
N MET A 24 -23.81 -4.57 5.66
CA MET A 24 -22.50 -4.55 5.02
C MET A 24 -22.58 -5.18 3.63
N ILE A 25 -23.19 -4.46 2.70
CA ILE A 25 -23.31 -4.87 1.31
C ILE A 25 -22.11 -4.32 0.54
N MET A 26 -21.27 -5.22 0.03
CA MET A 26 -20.20 -4.84 -0.90
C MET A 26 -20.80 -4.62 -2.28
N THR A 27 -21.23 -3.38 -2.56
CA THR A 27 -21.72 -3.01 -3.89
C THR A 27 -20.54 -2.81 -4.84
N ALA A 28 -20.79 -2.96 -6.15
CA ALA A 28 -19.77 -2.68 -7.17
C ALA A 28 -19.22 -1.23 -7.08
N GLU A 29 -20.06 -0.27 -6.67
CA GLU A 29 -19.62 1.11 -6.41
C GLU A 29 -18.67 1.18 -5.21
N LEU A 30 -19.02 0.53 -4.10
CA LEU A 30 -18.21 0.53 -2.88
C LEU A 30 -16.87 -0.18 -3.09
N GLU A 31 -16.89 -1.32 -3.79
CA GLU A 31 -15.69 -2.05 -4.22
C GLU A 31 -14.80 -1.16 -5.09
N GLY A 32 -15.37 -0.48 -6.09
CA GLY A 32 -14.65 0.46 -6.94
C GLY A 32 -14.02 1.62 -6.16
N ARG A 33 -14.72 2.18 -5.18
CA ARG A 33 -14.21 3.25 -4.31
C ARG A 33 -13.08 2.78 -3.41
N ILE A 34 -13.19 1.57 -2.84
CA ILE A 34 -12.13 0.95 -2.05
C ILE A 34 -10.90 0.71 -2.92
N GLN A 35 -11.07 0.17 -4.13
CA GLN A 35 -9.96 -0.07 -5.06
C GLN A 35 -9.25 1.22 -5.44
N ILE A 36 -9.99 2.30 -5.74
CA ILE A 36 -9.41 3.62 -6.02
C ILE A 36 -8.60 4.13 -4.83
N MET A 37 -9.14 3.99 -3.61
CA MET A 37 -8.46 4.41 -2.38
C MET A 37 -7.18 3.61 -2.13
N CYS A 38 -7.24 2.28 -2.26
CA CYS A 38 -6.07 1.41 -2.12
C CYS A 38 -4.99 1.76 -3.16
N ASN A 39 -5.34 1.84 -4.45
CA ASN A 39 -4.39 2.18 -5.51
C ASN A 39 -3.77 3.57 -5.32
N LEU A 40 -4.55 4.54 -4.84
CA LEU A 40 -4.04 5.88 -4.52
C LEU A 40 -3.06 5.81 -3.35
N SER A 41 -3.39 5.06 -2.30
CA SER A 41 -2.51 4.90 -1.14
C SER A 41 -1.20 4.19 -1.50
N GLU A 42 -1.24 3.18 -2.36
CA GLU A 42 -0.05 2.49 -2.88
C GLU A 42 0.81 3.47 -3.70
N ASN A 43 0.22 4.24 -4.61
CA ASN A 43 0.94 5.25 -5.39
C ASN A 43 1.62 6.32 -4.51
N ILE A 44 0.94 6.77 -3.46
CA ILE A 44 1.50 7.74 -2.52
C ILE A 44 2.70 7.13 -1.78
N ILE A 45 2.58 5.87 -1.32
CA ILE A 45 3.66 5.17 -0.62
C ILE A 45 4.88 5.01 -1.53
N GLU A 46 4.70 4.53 -2.76
CA GLU A 46 5.79 4.35 -3.72
C GLU A 46 6.50 5.69 -3.99
N ARG A 47 5.74 6.77 -4.20
CA ARG A 47 6.31 8.10 -4.42
C ARG A 47 7.08 8.63 -3.21
N GLU A 48 6.54 8.50 -2.00
CA GLU A 48 7.23 8.95 -0.78
C GLU A 48 8.51 8.15 -0.53
N ARG A 49 8.48 6.83 -0.77
CA ARG A 49 9.67 5.98 -0.69
C ARG A 49 10.73 6.43 -1.68
N MET A 50 10.33 6.76 -2.90
CA MET A 50 11.23 7.27 -3.93
C MET A 50 11.87 8.61 -3.54
N ASP A 51 11.08 9.57 -3.06
CA ASP A 51 11.60 10.86 -2.64
C ASP A 51 12.47 10.78 -1.38
N ALA A 52 12.19 9.84 -0.48
CA ALA A 52 13.05 9.55 0.66
C ALA A 52 14.44 9.07 0.22
N ILE A 53 14.52 8.15 -0.74
CA ILE A 53 15.81 7.70 -1.29
C ILE A 53 16.56 8.87 -1.94
N LYS A 54 15.88 9.71 -2.71
CA LYS A 54 16.53 10.89 -3.32
C LYS A 54 17.13 11.83 -2.29
N ARG A 55 16.43 12.06 -1.16
CA ARG A 55 16.94 12.87 -0.04
C ARG A 55 18.16 12.22 0.62
N MET A 56 18.16 10.90 0.79
CA MET A 56 19.29 10.15 1.34
C MET A 56 20.53 10.21 0.43
N ILE A 57 20.36 10.04 -0.88
CA ILE A 57 21.44 10.18 -1.87
C ILE A 57 22.05 11.57 -1.79
N ARG A 58 21.23 12.63 -1.77
CA ARG A 58 21.69 14.03 -1.62
C ARG A 58 22.40 14.30 -0.30
N ALA A 59 22.10 13.52 0.74
CA ALA A 59 22.77 13.57 2.04
C ALA A 59 24.03 12.67 2.11
N ASN A 60 24.48 12.10 0.99
CA ASN A 60 25.61 11.17 0.89
C ASN A 60 25.48 9.91 1.74
N ILE A 61 24.25 9.46 2.04
CA ILE A 61 24.05 8.13 2.64
C ILE A 61 24.42 7.07 1.61
N THR A 62 25.18 6.04 2.02
CA THR A 62 25.66 5.03 1.07
C THR A 62 24.54 4.08 0.64
N ARG A 63 24.71 3.50 -0.55
CA ARG A 63 23.78 2.51 -1.09
C ARG A 63 23.57 1.35 -0.11
N GLU A 64 24.64 0.81 0.49
CA GLU A 64 24.54 -0.30 1.43
C GLU A 64 23.70 0.06 2.67
N GLN A 65 23.81 1.29 3.16
CA GLN A 65 23.02 1.77 4.29
C GLN A 65 21.54 1.90 3.91
N ILE A 66 21.24 2.46 2.73
CA ILE A 66 19.86 2.58 2.22
C ILE A 66 19.20 1.20 2.09
N LEU A 67 19.92 0.22 1.53
CA LEU A 67 19.43 -1.15 1.42
C LEU A 67 19.22 -1.81 2.78
N SER A 68 20.12 -1.58 3.74
CA SER A 68 20.01 -2.12 5.11
C SER A 68 18.81 -1.56 5.89
N ILE A 69 18.30 -0.38 5.53
CA ILE A 69 17.13 0.25 6.16
C ILE A 69 15.81 -0.38 5.64
N GLY A 70 15.86 -1.18 4.56
CA GLY A 70 14.71 -1.89 4.00
C GLY A 70 14.19 -1.30 2.69
N TYR A 71 15.01 -0.52 1.98
CA TYR A 71 14.77 -0.17 0.59
C TYR A 71 15.37 -1.23 -0.33
N THR A 72 14.79 -1.40 -1.50
CA THR A 72 15.22 -2.38 -2.49
C THR A 72 16.21 -1.77 -3.48
N GLU A 73 16.96 -2.65 -4.14
CA GLU A 73 17.90 -2.27 -5.20
C GLU A 73 17.19 -1.60 -6.38
N ALA A 74 15.96 -2.04 -6.71
CA ALA A 74 15.18 -1.46 -7.79
C ALA A 74 14.80 -0.01 -7.48
N GLU A 75 14.25 0.23 -6.28
CA GLU A 75 13.93 1.58 -5.81
C GLU A 75 15.17 2.48 -5.79
N TYR A 76 16.32 1.97 -5.32
CA TYR A 76 17.56 2.77 -5.32
C TYR A 76 17.94 3.22 -6.74
N LYS A 77 18.01 2.29 -7.69
CA LYS A 77 18.40 2.58 -9.08
C LYS A 77 17.43 3.53 -9.77
N GLU A 78 16.14 3.37 -9.52
CA GLU A 78 15.11 4.24 -10.08
C GLU A 78 15.25 5.67 -9.52
N ALA A 79 15.46 5.81 -8.21
CA ALA A 79 15.69 7.11 -7.56
C ALA A 79 16.93 7.81 -8.11
N GLU A 80 18.04 7.07 -8.21
CA GLU A 80 19.33 7.53 -8.69
C GLU A 80 19.25 7.99 -10.15
N SER A 81 18.67 7.15 -11.02
CA SER A 81 18.44 7.47 -12.43
C SER A 81 17.56 8.71 -12.58
N ALA A 82 16.45 8.80 -11.86
CA ALA A 82 15.56 9.95 -11.90
C ALA A 82 16.20 11.24 -11.39
N LEU A 83 17.15 11.16 -10.45
CA LEU A 83 17.92 12.30 -9.95
C LEU A 83 18.90 12.84 -11.00
N TYR A 84 19.66 11.96 -11.64
CA TYR A 84 20.71 12.34 -12.60
C TYR A 84 20.19 12.56 -14.02
N ALA A 85 19.02 12.04 -14.38
CA ALA A 85 18.35 12.34 -15.64
C ALA A 85 17.76 13.77 -15.69
N ASN A 86 17.56 14.41 -14.53
CA ASN A 86 17.05 15.77 -14.40
C ASN A 86 18.13 16.78 -13.93
N ALA A 87 19.40 16.40 -13.98
CA ALA A 87 20.55 17.22 -13.56
C ALA A 87 21.19 17.98 -14.73
#